data_AF-A0A534MUU9-F1
#
_entry.id   AF-A0A534MUU9-F1
#
_cell.length_a   1.000
_cell.length_b   1.000
_cell.length_c   1.000
_cell.angle_alpha   90.00
_cell.angle_beta   90.00
_cell.angle_gamma   90.00
#
_symmetry.space_group_name_H-M   'P 1'
#
loop_
_entity.id
_entity.type
_entity.pdbx_description
1 polymer ?
#
loop_
_entity_poly.entity_id
_entity_poly.type
_entity_poly.pdbx_seq_one_letter_code
_entity_poly.pdbx_strand_id
1 'polypeptide(L)' 'MRIRFGRVGLPFIIAAALISASPQRAASEQVTVQLDWIIGGKHVPFYVARDKGLFKDKGLEVRFLSGNGSLQPAQFVDTK' A
#
# COMPACT_ATOMS: atom_id res chain seq x y z
N MET A 1 -49.15 24.28 20.46
CA MET A 1 -48.73 22.92 20.08
C MET A 1 -47.52 22.53 20.94
N ARG A 2 -47.72 21.74 22.01
CA ARG A 2 -46.64 21.37 22.95
C ARG A 2 -46.05 20.02 22.52
N ILE A 3 -44.88 20.06 21.87
CA ILE A 3 -44.19 18.86 21.39
C ILE A 3 -43.63 18.12 22.61
N ARG A 4 -44.12 16.90 22.86
CA ARG A 4 -43.65 16.04 23.94
C ARG A 4 -42.36 15.33 23.51
N PHE A 5 -41.20 15.81 23.99
CA PHE A 5 -39.92 15.10 23.88
C PHE A 5 -39.89 13.92 24.86
N GLY A 6 -40.63 12.86 24.55
CA GLY A 6 -40.65 11.64 25.33
C GLY A 6 -39.70 10.60 24.75
N ARG A 7 -38.55 10.36 25.40
CA ARG A 7 -37.80 9.08 25.40
C ARG A 7 -37.24 8.54 24.06
N VAL A 8 -37.21 9.32 22.98
CA VAL A 8 -36.61 8.89 21.67
C VAL A 8 -35.13 9.31 21.51
N GLY A 9 -34.54 10.02 22.48
CA GLY A 9 -33.15 10.52 22.37
C GLY A 9 -32.06 9.46 22.49
N LEU A 10 -32.32 8.36 23.22
CA LEU A 10 -31.30 7.36 23.55
C LEU A 10 -30.95 6.38 22.40
N PRO A 11 -31.91 5.84 21.61
CA PRO A 11 -31.57 4.94 20.50
C PRO A 11 -30.95 5.67 19.30
N PHE A 12 -31.21 6.96 19.13
CA PHE A 12 -30.68 7.75 18.00
C PHE A 12 -29.19 8.05 18.16
N ILE A 13 -28.70 8.26 19.39
CA ILE A 13 -27.28 8.48 19.69
C ILE A 13 -26.46 7.21 19.41
N ILE A 14 -27.01 6.03 19.70
CA ILE A 14 -26.33 4.74 19.46
C ILE A 14 -26.19 4.47 17.95
N ALA A 15 -27.21 4.80 17.15
CA ALA A 15 -27.15 4.64 15.69
C ALA A 15 -26.13 5.58 15.03
N ALA A 16 -25.96 6.81 15.53
CA ALA A 16 -24.96 7.75 15.01
C ALA A 16 -23.51 7.32 15.32
N ALA A 17 -23.27 6.64 16.45
CA ALA A 17 -21.94 6.18 16.85
C ALA A 17 -21.37 5.06 15.94
N LEU A 18 -22.23 4.30 15.26
CA LEU A 18 -21.80 3.18 14.40
C LEU A 18 -21.26 3.63 13.03
N ILE A 19 -21.54 4.87 12.60
CA ILE A 19 -21.13 5.37 11.27
C ILE A 19 -19.67 5.83 11.27
N SER A 20 -19.11 6.19 12.44
CA SER A 20 -17.73 6.68 12.56
C SER A 20 -16.66 5.59 12.55
N ALA A 21 -17.04 4.31 12.62
CA ALA A 21 -16.11 3.18 12.56
C ALA A 21 -15.82 2.75 11.12
N SER A 22 -15.37 3.68 10.27
CA SER A 22 -14.81 3.32 8.97
C SER A 22 -13.40 2.74 9.20
N PRO A 23 -13.06 1.57 8.65
CA PRO A 23 -11.69 1.06 8.75
C PRO A 23 -10.76 2.07 8.07
N GLN A 24 -9.91 2.72 8.85
CA GLN A 24 -8.88 3.59 8.32
C GLN A 24 -7.92 2.73 7.52
N ARG A 25 -8.05 2.79 6.20
CA ARG A 25 -7.16 2.07 5.28
C ARG A 25 -5.77 2.68 5.47
N ALA A 26 -4.87 1.92 6.10
CA ALA A 26 -3.49 2.34 6.27
C ALA A 26 -2.92 2.72 4.89
N ALA A 27 -2.30 3.90 4.80
CA ALA A 27 -1.64 4.32 3.57
C ALA A 27 -0.60 3.25 3.19
N SER A 28 -0.64 2.80 1.93
CA SER A 28 0.35 1.82 1.49
C SER A 28 1.73 2.46 1.43
N GLU A 29 2.71 1.79 2.00
CA GLU A 29 4.09 2.23 1.95
C GLU A 29 4.66 1.98 0.55
N GLN A 30 5.20 3.03 -0.07
CA GLN A 30 5.82 2.91 -1.37
C GLN A 30 7.24 2.37 -1.22
N VAL A 31 7.49 1.20 -1.80
CA VAL A 31 8.78 0.53 -1.74
C VAL A 31 9.32 0.35 -3.16
N THR A 32 10.51 0.89 -3.42
CA THR A 32 11.22 0.64 -4.68
C THR A 32 12.26 -0.44 -4.46
N VAL A 33 12.15 -1.54 -5.20
CA VAL A 33 13.06 -2.67 -5.15
C VAL A 33 13.88 -2.72 -6.42
N GLN A 34 15.19 -2.59 -6.29
CA GLN A 34 16.11 -2.86 -7.39
C GLN A 34 16.44 -4.35 -7.41
N LEU A 35 16.19 -5.00 -8.55
CA LEU A 35 16.49 -6.41 -8.74
C LEU A 35 18.01 -6.62 -8.82
N ASP A 36 18.46 -7.84 -8.51
CA ASP A 36 19.90 -8.17 -8.45
C ASP A 36 20.56 -8.19 -9.84
N TRP A 37 19.78 -8.42 -10.90
CA TRP A 37 20.27 -8.52 -12.28
C TRP A 37 19.27 -7.97 -13.30
N ILE A 38 19.64 -8.06 -14.59
CA ILE A 38 18.73 -7.88 -15.73
C ILE A 38 17.49 -8.76 -15.53
N ILE A 39 16.32 -8.23 -15.86
CA ILE A 39 15.05 -8.93 -15.72
C ILE A 39 15.09 -10.27 -16.48
N GLY A 40 14.89 -11.38 -15.76
CA GLY A 40 14.83 -12.72 -16.32
C GLY A 40 13.80 -13.59 -15.59
N GLY A 41 13.71 -14.87 -15.98
CA GLY A 41 12.67 -15.79 -15.51
C GLY A 41 12.58 -15.91 -13.98
N LYS A 42 13.71 -15.82 -13.26
CA LYS A 42 13.75 -15.87 -11.80
C LYS A 42 12.99 -14.72 -11.11
N HIS A 43 12.73 -13.61 -11.81
CA HIS A 43 12.01 -12.47 -11.26
C HIS A 43 10.49 -12.54 -11.48
N VAL A 44 10.02 -13.45 -12.34
CA VAL A 44 8.59 -13.58 -12.70
C VAL A 44 7.67 -13.67 -11.47
N PRO A 45 7.99 -14.44 -10.41
CA PRO A 45 7.13 -14.53 -9.23
C PRO A 45 6.86 -13.17 -8.55
N PHE A 46 7.83 -12.25 -8.55
CA PHE A 46 7.66 -10.92 -7.94
C PHE A 46 6.69 -10.05 -8.71
N TYR A 47 6.76 -10.06 -10.04
CA TYR A 47 5.81 -9.35 -10.90
C TYR A 47 4.41 -9.94 -10.78
N VAL A 48 4.29 -11.27 -10.78
CA VAL A 48 3.00 -11.95 -10.56
C VAL A 48 2.42 -11.60 -9.20
N ALA A 49 3.23 -11.57 -8.14
CA ALA A 49 2.77 -11.21 -6.80
C ALA A 49 2.26 -9.75 -6.73
N ARG A 50 2.96 -8.83 -7.39
CA ARG A 50 2.52 -7.43 -7.51
C ARG A 50 1.22 -7.30 -8.28
N ASP A 51 1.12 -7.96 -9.43
CA ASP A 51 -0.04 -7.87 -10.31
C ASP A 51 -1.28 -8.54 -9.69
N LYS A 52 -1.07 -9.57 -8.86
CA LYS A 52 -2.11 -10.19 -8.01
C LYS A 52 -2.48 -9.37 -6.77
N GLY A 53 -1.81 -8.24 -6.52
CA GLY A 53 -2.11 -7.38 -5.37
C GLY A 53 -1.58 -7.89 -4.03
N LEU A 54 -0.75 -8.95 -4.00
CA LEU A 54 -0.29 -9.56 -2.75
C LEU A 54 0.54 -8.60 -1.89
N PHE A 55 1.27 -7.67 -2.52
CA PHE A 55 1.96 -6.60 -1.80
C PHE A 55 0.98 -5.54 -1.26
N LYS A 56 -0.05 -5.19 -2.03
CA LYS A 56 -1.08 -4.22 -1.62
C LYS A 56 -1.89 -4.75 -0.44
N ASP A 57 -2.14 -6.06 -0.38
CA ASP A 57 -2.78 -6.71 0.77
C ASP A 57 -1.94 -6.62 2.05
N LYS A 58 -0.63 -6.42 1.91
CA LYS A 58 0.29 -6.14 3.02
C LYS A 58 0.52 -4.64 3.25
N GLY A 59 -0.22 -3.78 2.55
CA GLY A 59 -0.04 -2.33 2.62
C GLY A 59 1.25 -1.85 1.96
N LEU A 60 1.78 -2.59 0.98
CA LEU A 60 2.99 -2.23 0.24
C LEU A 60 2.66 -1.92 -1.21
N GLU A 61 3.11 -0.77 -1.69
CA GLU A 61 3.10 -0.42 -3.10
C GLU A 61 4.50 -0.61 -3.67
N VAL A 62 4.72 -1.72 -4.37
CA VAL A 62 6.06 -2.13 -4.82
C VAL A 62 6.31 -1.72 -6.27
N ARG A 63 7.42 -1.02 -6.49
CA ARG A 63 7.97 -0.70 -7.81
C ARG A 63 9.28 -1.46 -8.04
N PHE A 64 9.37 -2.22 -9.13
CA PHE A 64 10.59 -2.92 -9.50
C PHE A 64 11.44 -2.10 -10.47
N LEU A 65 12.73 -2.00 -10.17
CA LEU A 65 13.75 -1.50 -11.10
C LEU A 65 14.59 -2.69 -11.56
N SER A 66 14.99 -2.69 -12.83
CA SER A 66 15.96 -3.68 -13.31
C SER A 66 17.28 -3.52 -12.58
N GLY A 67 17.92 -4.63 -12.23
CA GLY A 67 19.33 -4.63 -11.88
C GLY A 67 20.17 -4.29 -13.10
N ASN A 68 21.41 -3.85 -12.87
CA ASN A 68 22.27 -3.33 -13.95
C ASN A 68 23.07 -4.41 -14.70
N GLY A 69 22.98 -5.69 -14.33
CA GLY A 69 23.93 -6.66 -14.86
C GLY A 69 25.38 -6.26 -14.57
N SER A 70 26.37 -6.97 -15.10
CA SER A 70 27.79 -6.56 -15.02
C SER A 70 28.13 -5.27 -15.78
N LEU A 71 27.14 -4.51 -16.26
CA LEU A 71 27.32 -3.42 -17.21
C LEU A 71 27.46 -2.03 -16.56
N GLN A 72 27.70 -1.95 -15.25
CA GLN A 72 28.34 -0.77 -14.67
C GLN A 72 29.86 -1.00 -14.60
N PRO A 73 30.65 -0.62 -15.63
CA PRO A 73 32.04 -0.31 -15.38
C PRO A 73 32.06 0.97 -14.53
N ALA A 74 32.62 0.88 -13.33
CA ALA A 74 33.35 1.97 -12.69
C ALA A 74 32.66 3.35 -12.49
N GLN A 75 31.34 3.52 -12.54
CA GLN A 75 30.73 4.85 -12.35
C GLN A 75 30.70 5.38 -10.90
N PHE A 76 31.45 4.76 -9.98
CA PHE A 76 31.80 5.33 -8.68
C PHE A 76 33.31 5.36 -8.39
N VAL A 77 34.16 5.08 -9.39
CA VAL A 77 35.62 5.19 -9.24
C VAL A 77 36.22 5.91 -10.44
N ASP A 78 35.76 7.13 -10.70
CA ASP A 78 36.62 8.19 -11.24
C ASP A 78 35.98 9.57 -11.03
N THR A 79 36.67 10.41 -10.25
CA THR A 79 36.86 11.85 -10.45
C THR A 79 35.60 12.73 -10.53
N LYS A 80 35.29 13.55 -9.51
CA LYS A 80 36.12 14.62 -8.93
C LYS A 80 35.66 15.02 -7.53
#